data_AF-A0A8S2SN94-F1
#
_entry.id   AF-A0A8S2SN94-F1
#
_cell.length_a   1.000
_cell.length_b   1.000
_cell.length_c   1.000
_cell.angle_alpha   90.00
_cell.angle_beta   90.00
_cell.angle_gamma   90.00
#
_symmetry.space_group_name_H-M   'P 1'
#
loop_
_entity.id
_entity.type
_entity.pdbx_description
1 polymer ?
#
loop_
_entity_poly.entity_id
_entity_poly.type
_entity_poly.pdbx_seq_one_letter_code
_entity_poly.pdbx_strand_id
1 'polypeptide(L)'
;MMGRGHNARDVLLNKVVVLERGFIGVVLRGQRVDEHGRTMRELDIPAALEFERQFFLNDPAYHDITDRLGVPYLQCTLSIQLTEHILKCLPDLKRELQERHRNLAKEVSEYSKSA
;
A
#
# COMPACT_ATOMS: atom_id res chain seq x y z
N MET A 1 -21.07 -3.28 7.00
CA MET A 1 -21.44 -2.37 8.11
C MET A 1 -20.60 -2.77 9.32
N MET A 2 -19.84 -1.86 9.93
CA MET A 2 -19.28 -2.08 11.27
C MET A 2 -20.41 -1.80 12.28
N GLY A 3 -20.70 -2.77 13.14
CA GLY A 3 -21.74 -2.64 14.16
C GLY A 3 -21.40 -1.55 15.18
N ARG A 4 -22.42 -0.86 15.69
CA ARG A 4 -22.28 0.16 16.74
C ARG A 4 -21.55 -0.46 17.94
N GLY A 5 -20.29 -0.08 18.17
CA GLY A 5 -19.46 -0.57 19.29
C GLY A 5 -18.16 -1.30 18.89
N HIS A 6 -17.99 -1.73 17.64
CA HIS A 6 -16.74 -2.33 17.16
C HIS A 6 -15.93 -1.30 16.36
N ASN A 7 -15.15 -0.49 17.07
CA ASN A 7 -14.23 0.46 16.44
C ASN A 7 -12.90 -0.25 16.14
N ALA A 8 -12.41 -0.15 14.90
CA ALA A 8 -11.14 -0.72 14.49
C ALA A 8 -9.93 0.14 14.94
N ARG A 9 -10.14 1.10 15.85
CA ARG A 9 -9.12 2.06 16.29
C ARG A 9 -7.86 1.37 16.82
N ASP A 10 -8.00 0.39 17.70
CA ASP A 10 -6.84 -0.33 18.25
C ASP A 10 -6.08 -1.15 17.20
N VAL A 11 -6.76 -1.61 16.15
CA VAL A 11 -6.11 -2.27 15.01
C VAL A 11 -5.35 -1.24 14.17
N LEU A 12 -5.99 -0.11 13.85
CA LEU A 12 -5.36 0.98 13.08
C LEU A 12 -4.17 1.62 13.82
N LEU A 13 -4.22 1.65 15.16
CA LEU A 13 -3.12 2.10 16.01
C LEU A 13 -2.05 1.03 16.25
N ASN A 14 -2.15 -0.13 15.59
CA ASN A 14 -1.17 -1.21 15.69
C ASN A 14 -1.04 -1.77 17.13
N LYS A 15 -2.10 -1.67 17.95
CA LYS A 15 -2.10 -2.10 19.36
C LYS A 15 -2.54 -3.55 19.57
N VAL A 16 -3.38 -4.08 18.68
CA VAL A 16 -3.89 -5.47 18.78
C VAL A 16 -2.94 -6.45 18.09
N VAL A 17 -2.55 -6.12 16.85
CA VAL A 17 -1.59 -6.88 16.05
C VAL A 17 -0.54 -5.87 15.61
N VAL A 18 0.73 -6.17 15.86
CA VAL A 18 1.84 -5.28 15.51
C VAL A 18 2.38 -5.70 14.16
N LEU A 19 2.15 -4.87 13.13
CA LEU A 19 2.80 -4.98 11.83
C LEU A 19 3.93 -3.96 11.73
N GLU A 20 5.07 -4.33 11.12
CA GLU A 20 6.22 -3.44 10.93
C GLU A 20 5.87 -2.20 10.09
N ARG A 21 4.87 -2.31 9.22
CA ARG A 21 4.43 -1.23 8.32
C ARG A 21 3.11 -0.59 8.76
N GLY A 22 2.55 -1.05 9.88
CA GLY A 22 1.27 -0.57 10.42
C GLY A 22 0.06 -0.91 9.56
N PHE A 23 -1.05 -0.25 9.85
CA PHE A 23 -2.32 -0.37 9.15
C PHE A 23 -2.75 0.97 8.57
N ILE A 24 -3.37 0.94 7.39
CA ILE A 24 -3.97 2.10 6.76
C ILE A 24 -5.46 1.80 6.57
N GLY A 25 -6.31 2.57 7.23
CA GLY A 25 -7.75 2.48 7.08
C GLY A 25 -8.20 3.22 5.82
N VAL A 26 -8.99 2.54 5.00
CA VAL A 26 -9.62 3.10 3.80
C VAL A 26 -11.11 2.79 3.80
N VAL A 27 -11.91 3.70 3.26
CA VAL A 27 -13.35 3.48 3.08
C VAL A 27 -13.58 3.03 1.65
N LEU A 28 -14.10 1.81 1.46
CA LEU A 28 -14.34 1.30 0.11
C LEU A 28 -15.57 1.95 -0.52
N ARG A 29 -15.48 2.24 -1.82
CA ARG A 29 -16.51 2.88 -2.65
C ARG A 29 -17.88 2.18 -2.68
N GLY A 30 -17.97 0.92 -2.27
CA GLY A 30 -19.22 0.15 -2.22
C GLY A 30 -19.73 -0.13 -0.80
N GLN A 31 -19.02 0.30 0.24
CA GLN A 31 -19.40 0.03 1.62
C GLN A 31 -20.37 1.06 2.22
N ARG A 32 -20.54 2.20 1.54
CA ARG A 32 -21.36 3.31 2.00
C ARG A 32 -22.12 3.93 0.82
N VAL A 33 -23.36 4.29 1.13
CA VAL A 33 -24.18 5.17 0.32
C VAL A 33 -24.13 6.56 0.95
N ASP A 34 -24.15 7.57 0.10
CA ASP A 34 -24.31 8.97 0.46
C ASP A 34 -25.71 9.21 1.06
N GLU A 35 -25.93 10.39 1.65
CA GLU A 35 -27.21 10.80 2.27
C GLU A 35 -28.39 10.75 1.27
N HIS A 36 -28.06 10.79 -0.02
CA HIS A 36 -28.98 10.77 -1.15
C HIS A 36 -29.18 9.36 -1.75
N GLY A 37 -28.67 8.32 -1.08
CA GLY A 37 -28.80 6.92 -1.52
C GLY A 37 -27.87 6.51 -2.67
N ARG A 38 -26.97 7.40 -3.11
CA ARG A 38 -25.99 7.12 -4.18
C ARG A 38 -24.77 6.41 -3.60
N THR A 39 -24.28 5.39 -4.29
CA THR A 39 -23.05 4.70 -3.89
C THR A 39 -21.84 5.56 -4.28
N MET A 40 -20.74 5.57 -3.52
CA MET A 40 -19.48 6.25 -3.89
C MET A 40 -18.92 5.83 -5.26
N ARG A 41 -19.37 4.70 -5.81
CA ARG A 41 -19.06 4.25 -7.17
C ARG A 41 -19.73 5.10 -8.26
N GLU A 42 -20.83 5.78 -7.94
CA GLU A 42 -21.59 6.64 -8.84
C GLU A 42 -21.12 8.11 -8.77
N LEU A 43 -20.18 8.42 -7.87
CA LEU A 43 -19.58 9.74 -7.69
C LEU A 43 -18.22 9.81 -8.39
N ASP A 44 -17.88 11.01 -8.88
CA ASP A 44 -16.56 11.32 -9.43
C ASP A 44 -15.44 11.02 -8.42
N ILE A 45 -14.29 10.58 -8.91
CA ILE A 45 -13.09 10.25 -8.11
C ILE A 45 -12.74 11.35 -7.09
N PRO A 46 -12.67 12.65 -7.45
CA PRO A 46 -12.41 13.71 -6.48
C PRO A 46 -13.50 13.86 -5.40
N ALA A 47 -14.77 13.68 -5.76
CA ALA A 47 -15.87 13.74 -4.80
C ALA A 47 -15.82 12.57 -3.80
N ALA A 48 -15.41 11.38 -4.28
CA ALA A 48 -15.19 10.23 -3.42
C ALA A 48 -14.06 10.46 -2.41
N LEU A 49 -12.97 11.11 -2.81
CA LEU A 49 -11.86 11.44 -1.90
C LEU A 49 -12.29 12.45 -0.81
N GLU A 50 -13.05 13.48 -1.16
CA GLU A 50 -13.56 14.43 -0.16
C GLU A 50 -14.54 13.75 0.81
N PHE A 51 -15.43 12.90 0.32
CA PHE A 51 -16.35 12.14 1.18
C PHE A 51 -15.61 11.26 2.18
N GLU A 52 -14.56 10.55 1.74
CA GLU A 52 -13.72 9.75 2.63
C GLU A 52 -13.05 10.62 3.70
N ARG A 53 -12.53 11.80 3.31
CA ARG A 53 -11.92 12.75 4.24
C ARG A 53 -12.93 13.25 5.28
N GLN A 54 -14.13 13.65 4.85
CA GLN A 54 -15.21 14.09 5.73
C GLN A 54 -15.63 12.98 6.69
N PHE A 55 -15.70 11.74 6.23
CA PHE A 55 -16.03 10.59 7.08
C PHE A 55 -15.04 10.42 8.24
N PHE A 56 -13.74 10.43 7.94
CA PHE A 56 -12.72 10.27 8.98
C PHE A 56 -12.65 11.49 9.93
N LEU A 57 -12.95 12.69 9.45
CA LEU A 57 -13.01 13.90 10.28
C LEU A 57 -14.24 13.93 11.20
N ASN A 58 -15.38 13.45 10.72
CA ASN A 58 -16.63 13.45 11.47
C ASN A 58 -16.68 12.35 12.54
N ASP A 59 -15.88 11.29 12.41
CA ASP A 59 -15.84 10.20 13.38
C ASP A 59 -14.83 10.49 14.52
N PRO A 60 -15.29 10.70 15.77
CA PRO A 60 -14.41 11.05 16.89
C PRO A 60 -13.43 9.93 17.25
N ALA A 61 -13.65 8.69 16.80
CA ALA A 61 -12.70 7.60 17.04
C ALA A 61 -11.46 7.69 16.14
N TYR A 62 -11.57 8.35 14.97
CA TYR A 62 -10.52 8.38 13.94
C TYR A 62 -9.94 9.77 13.67
N HIS A 63 -10.55 10.83 14.23
CA HIS A 63 -10.09 12.22 14.09
C HIS A 63 -8.59 12.42 14.39
N ASP A 64 -8.05 11.77 15.44
CA ASP A 64 -6.63 11.93 15.81
C ASP A 64 -5.64 11.29 14.81
N ILE A 65 -6.14 10.43 13.91
CA ILE A 65 -5.32 9.66 12.98
C ILE A 65 -5.66 9.93 11.51
N THR A 66 -6.53 10.91 11.22
CA THR A 66 -6.96 11.26 9.86
C THR A 66 -5.81 11.51 8.89
N ASP A 67 -4.70 12.10 9.34
CA ASP A 67 -3.53 12.38 8.51
C ASP A 67 -2.83 11.13 7.96
N ARG A 68 -3.05 9.97 8.58
CA ARG A 68 -2.43 8.68 8.21
C ARG A 68 -3.43 7.69 7.61
N LEU A 69 -4.62 8.18 7.26
CA LEU A 69 -5.72 7.36 6.76
C LEU A 69 -6.15 7.81 5.36
N GLY A 70 -6.95 6.95 4.73
CA GLY A 70 -7.55 7.20 3.44
C GLY A 70 -6.71 6.78 2.25
N VAL A 71 -7.38 6.80 1.10
CA VAL A 71 -6.82 6.49 -0.21
C VAL A 71 -5.59 7.33 -0.58
N PRO A 72 -5.52 8.66 -0.32
CA PRO A 72 -4.35 9.43 -0.73
C PRO A 72 -3.09 9.03 0.06
N TYR A 73 -3.24 8.77 1.36
CA TYR A 73 -2.14 8.30 2.20
C TYR A 73 -1.70 6.88 1.81
N LEU A 74 -2.66 6.00 1.51
CA LEU A 74 -2.38 4.65 1.01
C LEU A 74 -1.58 4.71 -0.30
N GLN A 75 -2.01 5.54 -1.26
CA GLN A 75 -1.35 5.66 -2.56
C GLN A 75 0.10 6.13 -2.40
N CYS A 76 0.32 7.20 -1.61
CA CYS A 76 1.65 7.72 -1.34
C CYS A 76 2.55 6.65 -0.67
N THR A 77 2.02 5.99 0.37
CA THR A 77 2.76 4.96 1.10
C THR A 77 3.12 3.79 0.19
N LEU A 78 2.20 3.28 -0.62
CA LEU A 78 2.49 2.19 -1.56
C LEU A 78 3.54 2.59 -2.59
N SER A 79 3.48 3.80 -3.14
CA SER A 79 4.48 4.29 -4.08
C SER A 79 5.87 4.38 -3.46
N ILE A 80 5.98 4.91 -2.24
CA ILE A 80 7.26 4.98 -1.50
C ILE A 80 7.79 3.58 -1.22
N GLN A 81 6.94 2.69 -0.71
CA GLN A 81 7.32 1.33 -0.34
C GLN A 81 7.78 0.50 -1.54
N LEU A 82 7.05 0.59 -2.65
CA LEU A 82 7.43 -0.08 -3.89
C LEU A 82 8.78 0.44 -4.41
N THR A 83 8.96 1.76 -4.42
CA THR A 83 10.20 2.39 -4.90
C THR A 83 11.40 2.00 -4.02
N GLU A 84 11.24 2.07 -2.70
CA GLU A 84 12.28 1.67 -1.76
C GLU A 84 12.64 0.19 -1.89
N HIS A 85 11.64 -0.68 -2.06
CA HIS A 85 11.85 -2.10 -2.24
C HIS A 85 12.61 -2.41 -3.55
N ILE A 86 12.22 -1.76 -4.67
CA ILE A 86 12.94 -1.89 -5.94
C ILE A 86 14.41 -1.47 -5.77
N LEU A 87 14.66 -0.31 -5.16
CA LEU A 87 16.02 0.19 -4.95
C LEU A 87 16.87 -0.74 -4.06
N LYS A 88 16.26 -1.37 -3.05
CA LYS A 88 16.92 -2.37 -2.20
C LYS A 88 17.27 -3.66 -2.95
N CYS A 89 16.41 -4.10 -3.87
CA CYS A 89 16.63 -5.35 -4.63
C CYS A 89 17.56 -5.19 -5.83
N LEU A 90 17.67 -4.00 -6.43
CA LEU A 90 18.52 -3.74 -7.59
C LEU A 90 20.02 -4.10 -7.41
N PRO A 91 20.71 -3.77 -6.31
CA PRO A 91 22.12 -4.12 -6.16
C PRO A 91 22.36 -5.63 -6.08
N ASP A 92 21.50 -6.37 -5.36
CA ASP A 92 21.56 -7.83 -5.30
C ASP A 92 21.31 -8.45 -6.67
N LEU A 93 20.27 -8.00 -7.38
CA LEU A 93 19.98 -8.48 -8.73
C LEU A 93 21.14 -8.20 -9.70
N LYS A 94 21.77 -7.02 -9.60
CA LYS A 94 22.94 -6.68 -10.41
C LYS A 94 24.13 -7.60 -10.09
N ARG A 95 24.36 -7.92 -8.82
CA ARG A 95 25.43 -8.84 -8.39
C ARG A 95 25.19 -10.23 -8.95
N GLU A 96 23.98 -10.77 -8.79
CA GLU A 96 23.62 -12.10 -9.30
C GLU A 96 23.75 -12.18 -10.82
N LEU A 97 23.35 -11.12 -11.54
CA LEU A 97 23.43 -11.08 -13.00
C LEU A 97 24.88 -11.00 -13.49
N GLN A 98 25.73 -10.24 -12.80
CA GLN A 98 27.17 -10.18 -13.09
C GLN A 98 27.86 -11.52 -12.81
N GLU A 99 27.48 -12.20 -11.74
CA GLU A 99 28.02 -13.52 -11.40
C GLU A 99 27.61 -14.57 -12.43
N ARG A 100 26.32 -14.64 -12.80
CA ARG A 100 25.84 -15.50 -13.89
C ARG A 100 26.58 -15.21 -15.19
N HIS A 101 26.71 -13.93 -15.58
CA HIS A 101 27.43 -13.56 -16.78
C HIS A 101 28.89 -14.03 -16.76
N ARG A 102 29.60 -13.90 -15.63
CA ARG A 102 30.98 -14.40 -15.50
C ARG A 102 31.08 -15.91 -15.63
N ASN A 103 30.14 -16.66 -15.06
CA ASN A 103 30.13 -18.12 -15.13
C ASN A 103 29.88 -18.59 -16.56
N LEU A 104 28.86 -18.04 -17.23
CA LEU A 104 28.60 -18.31 -18.65
C LEU A 104 29.78 -17.93 -19.55
N ALA A 105 30.44 -16.79 -19.31
CA ALA A 105 31.60 -16.38 -20.09
C ALA A 105 32.79 -17.35 -19.92
N LYS A 106 32.97 -17.92 -18.72
CA LYS A 106 33.97 -18.97 -18.49
C LYS A 106 33.62 -20.24 -19.24
N GLU A 107 32.39 -20.73 -19.12
CA GLU A 107 31.93 -21.93 -19.83
C GLU A 107 32.13 -21.77 -21.35
N VAL A 108 31.69 -20.65 -21.93
CA VAL A 108 31.87 -20.37 -23.37
C VAL A 108 33.35 -20.37 -23.78
N SER A 109 34.23 -19.81 -22.95
CA SER A 109 35.68 -19.83 -23.21
C SER A 109 36.30 -21.23 -23.09
N GLU A 110 35.78 -22.09 -22.24
CA GLU A 110 36.24 -23.48 -22.14
C GLU A 110 35.79 -24.27 -23.37
N TYR A 111 34.53 -24.12 -23.80
CA TYR A 111 34.04 -24.73 -25.04
C TYR A 111 34.83 -24.30 -26.27
N SER A 112 35.23 -23.01 -26.37
CA SER A 112 36.03 -22.51 -27.50
C SER A 112 37.47 -23.01 -27.51
N LYS A 113 38.00 -23.49 -26.37
CA LYS A 113 39.36 -24.06 -26.27
C LYS A 113 39.38 -25.58 -26.52
N SER A 114 38.23 -26.23 -26.41
CA SER A 114 38.06 -27.66 -26.67
C SER A 114 37.65 -28.02 -28.10
N ALA A 115 37.49 -27.03 -28.98
CA ALA A 115 37.24 -27.18 -30.42
C ALA A 115 38.48 -26.78 -31.22
#